data_AF-Q7U4T3-F1
#
_entry.id   AF-Q7U4T3-F1
#
_cell.length_a   1.000
_cell.length_b   1.000
_cell.length_c   1.000
_cell.angle_alpha   90.00
_cell.angle_beta   90.00
_cell.angle_gamma   90.00
#
_symmetry.space_group_name_H-M   'P 1'
#
loop_
_entity.id
_entity.type
_entity.pdbx_description
1 polymer ?
#
loop_
_entity_poly.entity_id
_entity_poly.type
_entity_poly.pdbx_seq_one_letter_code
_entity_poly.pdbx_strand_id
1 'polypeptide(L)' 'METNDLGFVASLLFILVPAIFLIVLYIGTNRSES' A
#
# COMPACT_ATOMS: atom_id res chain seq x y z
N MET A 1 -23.27 -9.68 13.04
CA MET A 1 -22.69 -10.36 11.86
C MET A 1 -21.38 -10.96 12.29
N GLU A 2 -21.16 -12.24 12.01
CA GLU A 2 -19.84 -12.84 12.13
C GLU A 2 -19.00 -12.32 10.96
N THR A 3 -17.89 -11.66 11.28
CA THR A 3 -16.96 -11.12 10.29
C THR A 3 -15.87 -12.12 10.01
N ASN A 4 -15.35 -12.15 8.78
CA ASN A 4 -14.17 -12.95 8.47
C ASN A 4 -12.97 -12.49 9.31
N ASP A 5 -12.36 -13.41 10.05
CA ASP A 5 -11.19 -13.16 10.90
C ASP A 5 -10.00 -12.56 10.12
N LEU A 6 -9.83 -12.95 8.85
CA LEU A 6 -8.78 -12.39 7.99
C LEU A 6 -9.19 -11.07 7.31
N GLY A 7 -10.45 -10.67 7.39
CA GLY A 7 -10.98 -9.50 6.66
C GLY A 7 -10.25 -8.21 7.02
N PHE A 8 -9.90 -8.04 8.29
CA PHE A 8 -9.14 -6.87 8.75
C PHE A 8 -7.74 -6.83 8.11
N VAL A 9 -6.97 -7.92 8.23
CA VAL A 9 -5.62 -8.01 7.68
C VAL A 9 -5.62 -7.86 6.15
N ALA A 10 -6.59 -8.49 5.48
CA ALA A 10 -6.75 -8.39 4.04
C ALA A 10 -6.98 -6.93 3.60
N SER A 11 -7.87 -6.20 4.28
CA SER A 11 -8.14 -4.78 3.97
C SER A 11 -6.91 -3.89 4.18
N LEU A 12 -6.12 -4.17 5.23
CA LEU A 12 -4.89 -3.45 5.55
C LEU A 12 -3.83 -3.67 4.46
N LEU A 13 -3.59 -4.92 4.09
CA LEU A 13 -2.63 -5.27 3.04
C LEU A 13 -3.06 -4.71 1.68
N PHE A 14 -4.37 -4.74 1.37
CA PHE A 14 -4.90 -4.20 0.13
C PHE A 14 -4.66 -2.69 -0.02
N ILE A 15 -4.67 -1.94 1.08
CA ILE A 15 -4.38 -0.49 1.03
C ILE A 15 -2.86 -0.24 1.06
N LEU A 16 -2.16 -0.86 2.02
CA LEU A 16 -0.76 -0.51 2.29
C LEU A 16 0.20 -0.97 1.20
N VAL A 17 0.00 -2.17 0.63
CA VAL A 17 0.92 -2.69 -0.40
C VAL A 17 0.96 -1.78 -1.64
N PRO A 18 -0.17 -1.45 -2.30
CA PRO A 18 -0.13 -0.55 -3.45
C PRO A 18 0.24 0.89 -3.07
N ALA A 19 -0.17 1.39 -1.89
CA ALA A 19 0.20 2.73 -1.46
C ALA A 19 1.72 2.88 -1.27
N ILE A 20 2.35 1.94 -0.55
CA ILE A 20 3.80 1.94 -0.33
C ILE A 20 4.55 1.81 -1.67
N PHE A 21 4.09 0.93 -2.56
CA PHE A 21 4.66 0.80 -3.91
C PHE A 21 4.69 2.14 -4.66
N LEU A 22 3.56 2.86 -4.69
CA LEU A 22 3.48 4.16 -5.37
C LEU A 22 4.32 5.23 -4.67
N ILE A 23 4.37 5.25 -3.34
CA ILE A 23 5.23 6.17 -2.59
C ILE A 23 6.70 5.96 -2.94
N VAL A 24 7.15 4.71 -3.02
CA VAL A 24 8.52 4.38 -3.40
C VAL A 24 8.81 4.85 -4.83
N LEU A 25 7.91 4.60 -5.78
CA LEU A 25 8.06 5.09 -7.15
C LEU A 25 8.12 6.61 -7.19
N TYR A 26 7.22 7.32 -6.49
CA TYR A 26 7.19 8.78 -6.45
C TYR A 26 8.49 9.36 -5.91
N ILE A 27 9.01 8.81 -4.80
CA ILE A 27 10.29 9.24 -4.22
C ILE A 27 11.44 8.95 -5.20
N GLY A 28 11.42 7.79 -5.87
CA GLY A 28 12.43 7.41 -6.87
C GLY A 28 12.44 8.32 -8.09
N THR A 29 11.28 8.65 -8.65
CA THR A 29 11.12 9.53 -9.82
C THR A 29 11.65 10.94 -9.53
N ASN A 30 11.28 11.53 -8.39
CA ASN A 30 11.75 12.88 -8.02
C ASN A 30 13.28 12.97 -7.86
N ARG A 31 13.98 11.85 -7.61
CA ARG A 31 15.43 11.82 -7.51
C ARG A 31 16.14 11.76 -8.87
N SER A 32 15.45 11.36 -9.94
CA SER A 32 16.04 11.21 -11.27
C SER A 32 16.02 12.50 -12.09
N GLU A 33 15.26 13.51 -11.67
CA GLU A 33 15.10 14.79 -12.39
C GLU A 33 15.94 15.94 -11.79
N SER A 34 16.74 15.68 -10.75
CA SER A 34 17.72 16.62 -10.16
C SER A 34 19.14 16.32 -10.65
#